data_AF-A0A928F6M8-F1
#
_entry.id   AF-A0A928F6M8-F1
#
_cell.length_a   1.000
_cell.length_b   1.000
_cell.length_c   1.000
_cell.angle_alpha   90.00
_cell.angle_beta   90.00
_cell.angle_gamma   90.00
#
_symmetry.space_group_name_H-M   'P 1'
#
loop_
_entity.id
_entity.type
_entity.pdbx_description
1 polymer ?
#
loop_
_entity_poly.entity_id
_entity_poly.type
_entity_poly.pdbx_seq_one_letter_code
_entity_poly.pdbx_strand_id
1 'polypeptide(L)'
;MGNEHKDSGSVAALKKEMEALRASYEEQLAALRAAQDEKERKNGNAERLQRFLQAEEAYLNEYVEVKLFRDNEKYKDDVYVAINGKNCVIRRGVWTRIRRKFALLLDQSEIQDLRTAELMDREAGRFADESRRRSM
;
A
#
# COMPACT_ATOMS: atom_id res chain seq x y z
N MET A 1 61.99 57.67 7.09
CA MET A 1 62.00 56.65 8.16
C MET A 1 60.57 56.46 8.63
N GLY A 2 60.00 55.27 8.41
CA GLY A 2 58.63 54.91 8.80
C GLY A 2 57.60 55.45 7.81
N ASN A 3 56.67 54.69 7.25
CA ASN A 3 56.03 53.50 7.79
C ASN A 3 55.44 52.71 6.61
N GLU A 4 56.30 52.08 5.83
CA GLU A 4 55.87 51.14 4.80
C GLU A 4 55.97 49.71 5.38
N HIS A 5 55.06 48.82 4.97
CA HIS A 5 55.12 47.36 5.17
C HIS A 5 54.61 46.76 6.50
N LYS A 6 53.43 47.15 6.99
CA LYS A 6 52.65 46.29 7.92
C LYS A 6 51.30 45.78 7.40
N ASP A 7 50.76 46.32 6.31
CA ASP A 7 49.40 45.97 5.85
C ASP A 7 49.30 44.71 4.96
N SER A 8 50.40 44.22 4.40
CA SER A 8 50.38 43.03 3.53
C SER A 8 50.03 41.74 4.28
N GLY A 9 50.38 41.64 5.56
CA GLY A 9 50.03 40.50 6.42
C GLY A 9 48.55 40.46 6.82
N SER A 10 47.92 41.64 7.01
CA SER A 10 46.51 41.78 7.39
C SER A 10 45.57 41.40 6.24
N VAL A 11 45.85 41.87 5.03
CA VAL A 11 45.06 41.55 3.83
C VAL A 11 45.18 40.08 3.44
N ALA A 12 46.36 39.46 3.65
CA ALA A 12 46.55 38.03 3.40
C ALA A 12 45.79 37.16 4.42
N ALA A 13 45.76 37.55 5.70
CA ALA A 13 44.98 36.88 6.72
C ALA A 13 43.47 36.99 6.46
N LEU A 14 42.99 38.18 6.12
CA LEU A 14 41.58 38.42 5.76
C LEU A 14 41.15 37.64 4.51
N LYS A 15 42.01 37.51 3.49
CA LYS A 15 41.74 36.67 2.32
C LYS A 15 41.59 35.20 2.70
N LYS A 16 42.47 34.70 3.58
CA LYS A 16 42.42 33.32 4.08
C LYS A 16 41.16 33.05 4.90
N GLU A 17 40.73 34.01 5.74
CA GLU A 17 39.46 33.93 6.47
C GLU A 17 38.25 33.98 5.53
N MET A 18 38.28 34.84 4.51
CA MET A 18 37.23 34.90 3.48
C MET A 18 37.15 33.63 2.64
N GLU A 19 38.28 32.99 2.33
CA GLU A 19 38.33 31.69 1.64
C GLU A 19 37.78 30.56 2.53
N ALA A 20 38.16 30.54 3.81
CA ALA A 20 37.62 29.59 4.78
C ALA A 20 36.11 29.76 4.96
N LEU A 21 35.64 31.02 5.02
CA LEU A 21 34.23 31.35 5.12
C LEU A 21 33.47 30.91 3.84
N ARG A 22 34.02 31.19 2.64
CA ARG A 22 33.44 30.73 1.37
C ARG A 22 33.34 29.21 1.29
N ALA A 23 34.39 28.48 1.70
CA ALA A 23 34.38 27.03 1.74
C ALA A 23 33.28 26.49 2.69
N SER A 24 33.13 27.11 3.87
CA SER A 24 32.08 26.74 4.81
C SER A 24 30.67 27.00 4.26
N TYR A 25 30.48 28.08 3.50
CA TYR A 25 29.21 28.38 2.84
C TYR A 25 28.91 27.43 1.69
N GLU A 26 29.89 27.05 0.89
CA GLU A 26 29.73 26.07 -0.19
C GLU A 26 29.35 24.69 0.35
N GLU A 27 29.94 24.28 1.48
CA GLU A 27 29.58 23.04 2.18
C GLU A 27 28.15 23.10 2.72
N GLN A 28 27.74 24.22 3.34
CA GLN A 28 26.36 24.43 3.79
C GLN A 28 25.36 24.41 2.62
N LEU A 29 25.70 25.00 1.48
CA LEU A 29 24.87 24.97 0.26
C LEU A 29 24.76 23.56 -0.31
N ALA A 30 25.85 22.79 -0.31
CA ALA A 30 25.85 21.39 -0.74
C ALA A 30 24.97 20.52 0.16
N ALA A 31 25.05 20.71 1.49
CA ALA A 31 24.20 20.01 2.45
C ALA A 31 22.71 20.37 2.28
N LEU A 32 22.39 21.65 2.06
CA LEU A 32 21.02 22.09 1.80
C LEU A 32 20.45 21.49 0.51
N ARG A 33 21.23 21.48 -0.58
CA ARG A 33 20.82 20.85 -1.85
C ARG A 33 20.58 19.36 -1.70
N ALA A 34 21.48 18.63 -1.06
CA ALA A 34 21.31 17.20 -0.80
C ALA A 34 20.06 16.90 0.04
N ALA A 35 19.76 17.73 1.05
CA ALA A 35 18.55 17.62 1.85
C ALA A 35 17.27 17.95 1.05
N GLN A 36 17.34 18.88 0.09
CA GLN A 36 16.24 19.17 -0.83
C GLN A 36 15.99 17.99 -1.78
N ASP A 37 17.03 17.44 -2.40
CA ASP A 37 16.93 16.27 -3.29
C ASP A 37 16.31 15.06 -2.57
N GLU A 38 16.69 14.82 -1.31
CA GLU A 38 16.12 13.74 -0.50
C GLU A 38 14.63 13.99 -0.20
N LYS A 39 14.26 15.23 0.12
CA LYS A 39 12.85 15.63 0.31
C LYS A 39 12.05 15.46 -0.97
N GLU A 40 12.58 15.87 -2.11
CA GLU A 40 11.95 15.72 -3.42
C GLU A 40 11.75 14.24 -3.79
N ARG A 41 12.76 13.38 -3.55
CA ARG A 41 12.60 11.92 -3.73
C ARG A 41 11.51 11.34 -2.84
N LYS A 42 11.50 11.70 -1.54
CA LYS A 42 10.47 11.24 -0.59
C LYS A 42 9.08 11.74 -0.99
N ASN A 43 8.98 13.00 -1.40
CA ASN A 43 7.73 13.59 -1.87
C ASN A 43 7.22 12.89 -3.15
N GLY A 44 8.09 12.66 -4.13
CA GLY A 44 7.74 11.92 -5.33
C GLY A 44 7.25 10.49 -5.04
N ASN A 45 7.86 9.80 -4.06
CA ASN A 45 7.38 8.50 -3.61
C ASN A 45 6.01 8.59 -2.90
N ALA A 46 5.81 9.59 -2.06
CA ALA A 46 4.53 9.82 -1.38
C ALA A 46 3.40 10.12 -2.37
N GLU A 47 3.64 10.98 -3.35
CA GLU A 47 2.67 11.31 -4.40
C GLU A 47 2.31 10.08 -5.26
N ARG A 48 3.28 9.21 -5.54
CA ARG A 48 3.03 7.95 -6.26
C ARG A 48 2.15 7.01 -5.46
N LEU A 49 2.44 6.85 -4.16
CA LEU A 49 1.61 6.03 -3.27
C LEU A 49 0.19 6.60 -3.17
N GLN A 50 0.05 7.92 -3.03
CA GLN A 50 -1.26 8.57 -2.96
C GLN A 50 -2.08 8.33 -4.23
N ARG A 51 -1.47 8.47 -5.42
CA ARG A 51 -2.13 8.15 -6.69
C ARG A 51 -2.54 6.69 -6.78
N PHE A 52 -1.70 5.77 -6.32
CA PHE A 52 -2.03 4.34 -6.27
C PHE A 52 -3.24 4.08 -5.38
N LEU A 53 -3.24 4.60 -4.14
CA LEU A 53 -4.35 4.43 -3.19
C LEU A 53 -5.66 5.03 -3.73
N GLN A 54 -5.59 6.19 -4.38
CA GLN A 54 -6.75 6.82 -5.00
C GLN A 54 -7.30 5.99 -6.17
N ALA A 55 -6.43 5.45 -7.03
CA ALA A 55 -6.84 4.60 -8.14
C ALA A 55 -7.47 3.29 -7.64
N GLU A 56 -6.87 2.66 -6.63
CA GLU A 56 -7.40 1.47 -5.94
C GLU A 56 -8.78 1.75 -5.35
N GLU A 57 -8.94 2.85 -4.62
CA GLU A 57 -10.21 3.23 -4.02
C GLU A 57 -11.28 3.52 -5.08
N ALA A 58 -10.91 4.17 -6.19
CA ALA A 58 -11.82 4.41 -7.31
C ALA A 58 -12.27 3.09 -7.94
N TYR A 59 -11.35 2.17 -8.20
CA TYR A 59 -11.63 0.84 -8.75
C TYR A 59 -12.58 0.03 -7.84
N LEU A 60 -12.30 0.00 -6.53
CA LEU A 60 -13.10 -0.74 -5.55
C LEU A 60 -14.51 -0.15 -5.34
N ASN A 61 -14.69 1.15 -5.59
CA ASN A 61 -15.98 1.83 -5.44
C ASN A 61 -16.77 1.91 -6.76
N GLU A 62 -16.22 1.47 -7.88
CA GLU A 62 -16.93 1.36 -9.15
C GLU A 62 -18.14 0.43 -9.01
N TYR A 63 -19.24 0.76 -9.67
CA TYR A 63 -20.43 -0.08 -9.67
C TYR A 63 -20.34 -1.18 -10.72
N VAL A 64 -20.60 -2.41 -10.29
CA VAL A 64 -20.66 -3.62 -11.11
C VAL A 64 -22.01 -4.31 -10.92
N GLU A 65 -22.44 -5.06 -11.93
CA GLU A 65 -23.69 -5.82 -11.90
C GLU A 65 -23.41 -7.28 -11.54
N VAL A 66 -24.10 -7.78 -10.52
CA VAL A 66 -23.97 -9.16 -10.05
C VAL A 66 -25.35 -9.79 -9.98
N LYS A 67 -25.44 -11.08 -10.34
CA LYS A 67 -26.64 -11.88 -10.17
C LYS A 67 -26.30 -13.11 -9.34
N LEU A 68 -26.80 -13.13 -8.10
CA LEU A 68 -26.62 -14.29 -7.23
C LEU A 68 -27.63 -15.39 -7.57
N PHE A 69 -27.19 -16.64 -7.48
CA PHE A 69 -28.05 -17.80 -7.61
C PHE A 69 -29.15 -17.79 -6.53
N ARG A 70 -30.36 -18.19 -6.93
CA ARG A 70 -31.53 -18.33 -6.06
C ARG A 70 -32.14 -19.71 -6.26
N ASP A 71 -32.44 -20.38 -5.16
CA ASP A 71 -33.25 -21.60 -5.13
C ASP A 71 -34.47 -21.41 -4.21
N ASN A 72 -35.25 -22.48 -4.03
CA ASN A 72 -36.42 -22.50 -3.15
C ASN A 72 -36.10 -22.98 -1.72
N GLU A 73 -34.84 -23.29 -1.41
CA GLU A 73 -34.42 -23.88 -0.15
C GLU A 73 -33.34 -23.04 0.52
N LYS A 74 -32.07 -23.32 0.21
CA LYS A 74 -30.90 -22.83 0.95
C LYS A 74 -30.49 -21.41 0.55
N TYR A 75 -30.76 -21.02 -0.68
CA TYR A 75 -30.37 -19.74 -1.30
C TYR A 75 -31.59 -18.91 -1.69
N LYS A 76 -32.62 -18.89 -0.83
CA LYS A 76 -33.85 -18.11 -1.07
C LYS A 76 -33.75 -16.65 -0.56
N ASP A 77 -32.98 -16.42 0.50
CA ASP A 77 -32.92 -15.15 1.21
C ASP A 77 -31.82 -14.22 0.68
N ASP A 78 -32.01 -12.92 0.88
CA ASP A 78 -31.06 -11.88 0.47
C ASP A 78 -29.73 -11.99 1.23
N VAL A 79 -28.64 -11.56 0.57
CA VAL A 79 -27.29 -11.62 1.14
C VAL A 79 -26.90 -10.26 1.69
N TYR A 80 -26.63 -10.20 2.99
CA TYR A 80 -26.05 -9.02 3.63
C TYR A 80 -24.52 -9.13 3.63
N VAL A 81 -23.86 -8.08 3.14
CA VAL A 81 -22.40 -8.01 3.04
C VAL A 81 -21.92 -6.73 3.72
N ALA A 82 -20.84 -6.81 4.51
CA ALA A 82 -20.23 -5.66 5.17
C ALA A 82 -18.70 -5.71 5.10
N ILE A 83 -18.08 -4.57 4.78
CA ILE A 83 -16.63 -4.37 4.71
C ILE A 83 -16.29 -3.06 5.41
N ASN A 84 -15.49 -3.13 6.49
CA ASN A 84 -15.00 -1.95 7.22
C ASN A 84 -16.11 -0.93 7.55
N GLY A 85 -17.26 -1.41 8.04
CA GLY A 85 -18.42 -0.59 8.40
C GLY A 85 -19.32 -0.14 7.24
N LYS A 86 -18.95 -0.41 5.98
CA LYS A 86 -19.81 -0.18 4.81
C LYS A 86 -20.56 -1.46 4.48
N ASN A 87 -21.87 -1.39 4.29
CA ASN A 87 -22.70 -2.57 4.02
C ASN A 87 -23.53 -2.45 2.73
N CYS A 88 -24.02 -3.58 2.24
CA CYS A 88 -25.05 -3.66 1.22
C CYS A 88 -25.86 -4.96 1.36
N VAL A 89 -27.14 -4.90 0.96
CA VAL A 89 -28.00 -6.09 0.82
C VAL A 89 -28.16 -6.40 -0.67
N ILE A 90 -27.93 -7.65 -1.04
CA ILE A 90 -27.95 -8.13 -2.43
C ILE A 90 -29.10 -9.11 -2.59
N ARG A 91 -30.03 -8.80 -3.50
CA ARG A 91 -31.18 -9.66 -3.77
C ARG A 91 -30.79 -10.82 -4.67
N ARG A 92 -31.15 -12.04 -4.27
CA ARG A 92 -30.87 -13.24 -5.08
C ARG A 92 -31.83 -13.35 -6.27
N GLY A 93 -31.34 -13.90 -7.38
CA GLY A 93 -32.12 -14.16 -8.59
C GLY A 93 -32.35 -12.95 -9.49
N VAL A 94 -31.92 -11.74 -9.08
CA VAL A 94 -32.09 -10.49 -9.83
C VAL A 94 -30.71 -9.83 -10.03
N TRP A 95 -30.53 -9.18 -11.18
CA TRP A 95 -29.35 -8.34 -11.41
C TRP A 95 -29.36 -7.15 -10.45
N THR A 96 -28.34 -7.07 -9.60
CA THR A 96 -28.19 -6.00 -8.60
C THR A 96 -26.88 -5.26 -8.85
N ARG A 97 -26.97 -3.93 -8.94
CA ARG A 97 -25.81 -3.06 -9.12
C ARG A 97 -25.20 -2.71 -7.77
N ILE A 98 -23.98 -3.16 -7.52
CA ILE A 98 -23.25 -3.00 -6.24
C ILE A 98 -21.85 -2.45 -6.48
N ARG A 99 -21.18 -1.96 -5.43
CA ARG A 99 -19.77 -1.57 -5.54
C ARG A 99 -18.88 -2.80 -5.70
N ARG A 100 -17.84 -2.70 -6.53
CA ARG A 100 -16.92 -3.79 -6.88
C ARG A 100 -16.33 -4.50 -5.67
N LYS A 101 -15.96 -3.79 -4.61
CA LYS A 101 -15.47 -4.38 -3.36
C LYS A 101 -16.40 -5.44 -2.75
N PHE A 102 -17.71 -5.26 -2.88
CA PHE A 102 -18.69 -6.23 -2.36
C PHE A 102 -18.76 -7.47 -3.26
N ALA A 103 -18.64 -7.29 -4.57
CA ALA A 103 -18.55 -8.40 -5.53
C ALA A 103 -17.27 -9.22 -5.28
N LEU A 104 -16.11 -8.57 -5.15
CA LEU A 104 -14.83 -9.23 -4.86
C LEU A 104 -14.86 -10.02 -3.55
N LEU A 105 -15.56 -9.51 -2.53
CA LEU A 105 -15.72 -10.24 -1.27
C LEU A 105 -16.54 -11.52 -1.46
N LEU A 106 -17.59 -11.50 -2.28
CA LEU A 106 -18.38 -12.70 -2.58
C LEU A 106 -17.51 -13.75 -3.29
N ASP A 107 -16.74 -13.34 -4.30
CA ASP A 107 -15.83 -14.23 -5.04
C ASP A 107 -14.75 -14.80 -4.11
N GLN A 108 -14.17 -13.96 -3.25
CA GLN A 108 -13.16 -14.39 -2.29
C GLN A 108 -13.73 -15.37 -1.25
N SER A 109 -14.98 -15.16 -0.82
CA SER A 109 -15.68 -16.08 0.09
C SER A 109 -15.85 -17.45 -0.55
N GLU A 110 -16.29 -17.51 -1.81
CA GLU A 110 -16.44 -18.78 -2.54
C GLU A 110 -15.10 -19.50 -2.72
N ILE A 111 -14.04 -18.77 -3.09
CA ILE A 111 -12.69 -19.33 -3.20
C ILE A 111 -12.19 -19.86 -1.86
N GLN A 112 -12.49 -19.17 -0.76
CA GLN A 112 -12.12 -19.62 0.58
C GLN A 112 -12.85 -20.91 0.94
N ASP A 113 -14.16 -20.99 0.70
CA ASP A 113 -14.97 -22.19 0.95
C ASP A 113 -14.46 -23.39 0.15
N LEU A 114 -14.11 -23.18 -1.12
CA LEU A 114 -13.53 -24.23 -1.97
C LEU A 114 -12.19 -24.75 -1.41
N ARG A 115 -11.28 -23.83 -1.05
CA ARG A 115 -9.99 -24.20 -0.45
C ARG A 115 -10.16 -24.95 0.87
N THR A 116 -11.15 -24.58 1.66
CA THR A 116 -11.48 -25.27 2.90
C THR A 116 -11.97 -26.69 2.62
N ALA A 117 -12.87 -26.88 1.65
CA ALA A 117 -13.33 -28.21 1.24
C ALA A 117 -12.16 -29.11 0.79
N GLU A 118 -11.28 -28.59 -0.07
CA GLU A 118 -10.09 -29.32 -0.53
C GLU A 118 -9.16 -29.74 0.62
N LEU A 119 -8.98 -28.87 1.61
CA LEU A 119 -8.18 -29.16 2.80
C LEU A 119 -8.83 -30.24 3.66
N MET A 120 -10.15 -30.18 3.86
CA MET A 120 -10.90 -31.18 4.60
C MET A 120 -10.79 -32.55 3.95
N ASP A 121 -10.95 -32.64 2.63
CA ASP A 121 -10.83 -33.88 1.87
C ASP A 121 -9.43 -34.49 2.00
N ARG A 122 -8.40 -33.65 1.90
CA ARG A 122 -7.01 -34.08 2.07
C ARG A 122 -6.75 -34.65 3.46
N GLU A 123 -7.21 -33.95 4.50
CA GLU A 123 -6.99 -34.37 5.88
C GLU A 123 -7.81 -35.63 6.22
N ALA A 124 -9.04 -35.74 5.70
CA ALA A 124 -9.85 -36.94 5.83
C ALA A 124 -9.16 -38.17 5.20
N GLY A 125 -8.57 -38.01 4.01
CA GLY A 125 -7.78 -39.05 3.36
C GLY A 125 -6.56 -39.47 4.20
N ARG A 126 -5.80 -38.49 4.70
CA ARG A 126 -4.65 -38.75 5.57
C ARG A 126 -5.06 -39.51 6.84
N PHE A 127 -6.13 -39.07 7.50
CA PHE A 127 -6.62 -39.69 8.72
C PHE A 127 -7.11 -41.12 8.49
N ALA A 128 -7.79 -41.37 7.36
CA ALA A 128 -8.22 -42.71 6.97
C ALA A 128 -7.02 -43.64 6.74
N ASP A 129 -5.95 -43.14 6.10
CA ASP A 129 -4.71 -43.89 5.89
C ASP A 129 -3.96 -44.18 7.20
N GLU A 130 -3.82 -43.18 8.07
CA GLU A 130 -3.18 -43.35 9.38
C GLU A 130 -3.98 -44.31 10.28
N SER A 131 -5.31 -44.22 10.27
CA SER A 131 -6.19 -45.14 11.01
C SER A 131 -6.08 -46.58 10.50
N ARG A 132 -6.04 -46.77 9.17
CA ARG A 132 -5.80 -48.09 8.57
C ARG A 132 -4.45 -48.67 8.96
N ARG A 133 -3.39 -47.86 8.92
CA ARG A 133 -2.03 -48.28 9.32
C ARG A 133 -1.90 -48.64 10.79
N ARG A 134 -2.68 -48.00 11.67
CA ARG A 134 -2.65 -48.25 13.12
C ARG A 134 -3.52 -49.44 13.56
N SER A 135 -4.47 -49.84 12.71
CA SER A 135 -5.36 -50.99 12.95
C SER A 135 -4.80 -52.32 12.40
N MET A 136 -3.68 -52.29 11.66
CA MET A 136 -2.90 -53.46 11.25
C MET A 136 -1.67 -53.62 12.14
#